data_AF-A0A419I451-F1
#
_entry.id   AF-A0A419I451-F1
#
_cell.length_a   1.000
_cell.length_b   1.000
_cell.length_c   1.000
_cell.angle_alpha   90.00
_cell.angle_beta   90.00
_cell.angle_gamma   90.00
#
_symmetry.space_group_name_H-M   'P 1'
#
loop_
_entity.id
_entity.type
_entity.pdbx_description
1 polymer ?
#
loop_
_entity_poly.entity_id
_entity_poly.type
_entity_poly.pdbx_seq_one_letter_code
_entity_poly.pdbx_strand_id
1 'polypeptide(L)'
;MAGRGAQTELNSGILPGNVRADDWVLFVLALVSIGLLGYTLLAPPPPEAAQWIFVADCVVCGIFLLELIWRWRKKGWRPAFLARTWYEVFAMIPVAHPAFTVHHHVLAVILLVVRLGRAADRAVGEQFTFRLVDKLSEPIVQAIKKPVTIAVLDEVVKVLETGNYPENLAKSLSENKDELRAIITEKLATDPQLGKLRRLPFHDEIVRTVVDTSFRVLLEVLLDPRIDDFFSSVVRDNREQIRRAVSLGLNEVADSPDELLLRTRTQRAAAMEYDKRHPAD
;
A
#
# COMPACT_ATOMS: atom_id res chain seq x y z
N MET A 1 43.73 -14.92 8.60
CA MET A 1 42.77 -15.45 7.60
C MET A 1 41.42 -14.80 7.84
N ALA A 2 40.72 -14.48 6.74
CA ALA A 2 39.41 -13.84 6.60
C ALA A 2 38.37 -14.16 7.70
N GLY A 3 37.39 -13.33 8.05
CA GLY A 3 36.86 -12.13 7.40
C GLY A 3 35.37 -12.03 7.76
N ARG A 4 34.91 -10.82 8.10
CA ARG A 4 33.58 -10.22 7.87
C ARG A 4 33.38 -9.08 8.86
N GLY A 5 33.87 -7.90 8.48
CA GLY A 5 33.48 -6.64 9.09
C GLY A 5 32.06 -6.31 8.67
N ALA A 6 31.14 -6.33 9.63
CA ALA A 6 29.89 -5.60 9.58
C ALA A 6 30.04 -4.42 10.55
N GLN A 7 30.81 -3.41 10.12
CA GLN A 7 30.66 -2.04 10.60
C GLN A 7 29.65 -1.44 9.61
N THR A 8 28.39 -1.21 9.99
CA THR A 8 27.96 0.04 10.63
C THR A 8 28.69 1.24 10.02
N GLU A 9 28.52 1.45 8.71
CA GLU A 9 28.65 2.79 8.14
C GLU A 9 27.43 3.60 8.58
N LEU A 10 27.50 4.05 9.83
CA LEU A 10 26.88 5.29 10.23
C LEU A 10 27.46 6.40 9.35
N ASN A 11 26.56 7.11 8.67
CA ASN A 11 26.69 8.55 8.48
C ASN A 11 27.97 9.00 7.76
N SER A 12 28.07 8.71 6.46
CA SER A 12 28.67 9.71 5.56
C SER A 12 27.58 10.73 5.25
N GLY A 13 27.74 11.89 5.90
CA GLY A 13 26.85 13.04 5.88
C GLY A 13 26.36 13.37 4.46
N ILE A 14 25.19 14.00 4.35
CA ILE A 14 25.15 15.45 4.61
C ILE A 14 26.41 16.12 4.04
N LEU A 15 26.66 15.91 2.76
CA LEU A 15 27.12 17.00 1.95
C LEU A 15 25.85 17.64 1.42
N PRO A 16 25.43 18.82 1.92
CA PRO A 16 24.75 19.76 1.02
C PRO A 16 25.76 19.95 -0.10
N GLY A 17 25.60 19.16 -1.16
CA GLY A 17 26.48 19.17 -2.30
C GLY A 17 26.48 20.60 -2.76
N ASN A 18 27.59 21.30 -2.47
CA ASN A 18 27.90 22.65 -2.84
C ASN A 18 27.14 22.95 -4.14
N VAL A 19 26.13 23.82 -4.09
CA VAL A 19 25.43 24.26 -5.29
C VAL A 19 26.56 24.83 -6.14
N ARG A 20 27.12 24.04 -7.04
CA ARG A 20 28.34 24.44 -7.75
C ARG A 20 27.92 25.69 -8.49
N ALA A 21 28.79 26.70 -8.56
CA ALA A 21 28.49 27.89 -9.37
C ALA A 21 27.97 27.49 -10.76
N ASP A 22 28.46 26.36 -11.28
CA ASP A 22 27.97 25.64 -12.47
C ASP A 22 26.45 25.38 -12.49
N ASP A 23 25.84 24.95 -11.38
CA ASP A 23 24.39 24.68 -11.28
C ASP A 23 23.56 25.96 -11.38
N TRP A 24 24.05 27.06 -10.81
CA TRP A 24 23.43 28.38 -10.93
C TRP A 24 23.58 28.96 -12.34
N VAL A 25 24.76 28.80 -12.97
CA VAL A 25 24.98 29.20 -14.36
C VAL A 25 24.01 28.46 -15.29
N LEU A 26 23.83 27.16 -15.08
CA LEU A 26 22.92 26.34 -15.89
C LEU A 26 21.44 26.62 -15.59
N PHE A 27 21.12 27.02 -14.37
CA PHE A 27 19.77 27.51 -14.03
C PHE A 27 19.46 28.85 -14.71
N VAL A 28 20.39 29.82 -14.65
CA VAL A 28 20.25 31.10 -15.36
C VAL A 28 20.15 30.87 -16.87
N LEU A 29 20.94 29.95 -17.42
CA LEU A 29 20.87 29.57 -18.83
C LEU A 29 19.51 28.95 -19.20
N ALA A 30 18.92 28.15 -18.30
CA ALA A 30 17.57 27.61 -18.48
C ALA A 30 16.50 28.70 -18.43
N LEU A 31 16.61 29.68 -17.53
CA LEU A 31 15.70 30.83 -17.47
C LEU A 31 15.79 31.68 -18.74
N VAL A 32 17.00 31.94 -19.25
CA VAL A 32 17.21 32.65 -20.51
C VAL A 32 16.58 31.87 -21.68
N SER A 33 16.75 30.54 -21.71
CA SER A 33 16.15 29.68 -22.73
C SER A 33 14.61 29.68 -22.70
N ILE A 34 14.01 29.63 -21.50
CA ILE A 34 12.56 29.71 -21.32
C ILE A 34 12.04 31.09 -21.72
N GLY A 35 12.73 32.17 -21.32
CA GLY A 35 12.39 33.54 -21.68
C GLY A 35 12.45 33.77 -23.19
N LEU A 36 13.48 33.24 -23.85
CA LEU A 36 13.66 33.34 -25.30
C LEU A 36 12.53 32.61 -26.05
N LEU A 37 12.18 31.40 -25.62
CA LEU A 37 11.10 30.62 -26.21
C LEU A 37 9.72 31.28 -25.95
N GLY A 38 9.49 31.75 -24.72
CA GLY A 38 8.27 32.48 -24.35
C GLY A 38 8.09 33.78 -25.15
N TYR A 39 9.18 34.51 -25.37
CA TYR A 39 9.18 35.70 -26.23
C TYR A 39 8.79 35.36 -27.68
N THR A 40 9.35 34.29 -28.26
CA THR A 40 8.99 33.86 -29.63
C THR A 40 7.53 33.40 -29.77
N LEU A 41 6.93 32.88 -28.70
CA LEU A 41 5.52 32.46 -28.68
C LEU A 41 4.56 33.66 -28.57
N LEU A 42 4.94 34.70 -27.83
CA LEU A 42 4.10 35.89 -27.62
C LEU A 42 4.27 36.94 -28.72
N ALA A 43 5.46 37.06 -29.30
CA ALA A 43 5.81 38.03 -30.32
C ALA A 43 6.67 37.37 -31.42
N PRO A 44 6.11 37.06 -32.61
CA PRO A 44 6.87 36.48 -33.71
C PRO A 44 8.01 37.44 -34.14
N PRO A 45 9.29 37.04 -34.00
CA PRO A 45 10.40 37.92 -34.32
C PRO A 45 10.55 38.11 -35.83
N PRO A 46 11.13 39.24 -36.29
CA PRO A 46 11.48 39.43 -37.68
C PRO A 46 12.48 38.35 -38.17
N PRO A 47 12.50 38.00 -39.47
CA PRO A 47 13.23 36.84 -40.00
C PRO A 47 14.73 36.83 -39.70
N GLU A 48 15.35 38.02 -39.63
CA GLU A 48 16.76 38.19 -39.29
C GLU A 48 17.04 37.91 -37.81
N ALA A 49 16.15 38.29 -36.91
CA ALA A 49 16.25 38.01 -35.49
C ALA A 49 15.95 36.53 -35.17
N ALA A 50 15.08 35.89 -35.95
CA ALA A 50 14.73 34.49 -35.79
C ALA A 50 15.95 33.55 -35.95
N GLN A 51 16.86 33.86 -36.87
CA GLN A 51 18.09 33.07 -37.07
C GLN A 51 19.03 33.17 -35.86
N TRP A 52 19.22 34.36 -35.30
CA TRP A 52 20.04 34.54 -34.10
C TRP A 52 19.45 33.86 -32.87
N ILE A 53 18.13 33.91 -32.72
CA ILE A 53 17.40 33.20 -31.67
C ILE A 53 17.58 31.68 -31.81
N PHE A 54 17.51 31.16 -33.03
CA PHE A 54 17.75 29.74 -33.30
C PHE A 54 19.18 29.29 -32.97
N VAL A 55 20.18 30.08 -33.35
CA VAL A 55 21.58 29.80 -33.02
C VAL A 55 21.79 29.82 -31.50
N ALA A 56 21.20 30.80 -30.80
CA ALA A 56 21.26 30.87 -29.34
C ALA A 56 20.60 29.64 -28.68
N ASP A 57 19.43 29.20 -29.14
CA ASP A 57 18.75 28.00 -28.62
C ASP A 57 19.59 26.74 -28.87
N CYS A 58 20.20 26.61 -30.06
CA CYS A 58 21.10 25.50 -30.38
C CYS A 58 22.35 25.47 -29.48
N VAL A 59 22.95 26.63 -29.19
CA VAL A 59 24.10 26.73 -28.28
C VAL A 59 23.72 26.31 -26.86
N VAL A 60 22.57 26.80 -26.37
CA VAL A 60 22.06 26.45 -25.04
C VAL A 60 21.76 24.94 -24.95
N CYS A 61 21.07 24.37 -25.93
CA CYS A 61 20.83 22.93 -26.02
C CYS A 61 22.13 22.12 -26.06
N GLY A 62 23.14 22.60 -26.79
CA GLY A 62 24.46 21.96 -26.88
C GLY A 62 25.19 21.94 -25.54
N ILE A 63 25.15 23.04 -24.77
CA ILE A 63 25.72 23.11 -23.42
C ILE A 63 25.05 22.09 -22.49
N PHE A 64 23.73 21.97 -22.54
CA PHE A 64 22.99 20.98 -21.75
C PHE A 64 23.27 19.54 -22.18
N LEU A 65 23.44 19.29 -23.48
CA LEU A 65 23.81 17.98 -24.01
C LEU A 65 25.17 17.53 -23.49
N LEU A 66 26.17 18.41 -23.55
CA LEU A 66 27.51 18.12 -23.04
C LEU A 66 27.49 17.83 -21.54
N GLU A 67 26.67 18.55 -20.77
CA GLU A 67 26.52 18.30 -19.35
C GLU A 67 25.89 16.92 -19.07
N LEU A 68 24.82 16.54 -19.77
CA LEU A 68 24.16 15.25 -19.59
C LEU A 68 25.12 14.10 -19.94
N ILE A 69 25.87 14.22 -21.05
CA ILE A 69 26.86 13.22 -21.45
C ILE A 69 27.95 13.09 -20.38
N TRP A 70 28.42 14.22 -19.83
CA TRP A 70 29.40 14.22 -18.75
C TRP A 70 28.89 13.54 -17.48
N ARG A 71 27.63 13.82 -17.09
CA ARG A 71 26.96 13.17 -15.94
C ARG A 71 26.74 11.68 -16.18
N TRP A 72 26.33 11.29 -17.38
CA TRP A 72 26.11 9.90 -17.76
C TRP A 72 27.42 9.10 -17.75
N ARG A 73 28.51 9.72 -18.24
CA ARG A 73 29.87 9.15 -18.15
C ARG A 73 30.31 8.95 -16.70
N LYS A 74 30.11 9.94 -15.82
CA LYS A 74 30.45 9.83 -14.40
C LYS A 74 29.68 8.72 -13.66
N LYS A 75 28.43 8.46 -14.05
CA LYS A 75 27.58 7.38 -13.49
C LYS A 75 27.80 6.02 -14.18
N GLY A 76 28.83 5.90 -15.02
CA GLY A 76 29.23 4.62 -15.63
C GLY A 76 28.29 4.13 -16.74
N TRP A 77 27.69 5.04 -17.51
CA TRP A 77 26.89 4.71 -18.71
C TRP A 77 25.68 3.80 -18.46
N ARG A 78 25.11 3.82 -17.25
CA ARG A 78 23.96 2.99 -16.91
C ARG A 78 22.70 3.42 -17.67
N PRO A 79 21.95 2.51 -18.33
CA PRO A 79 20.73 2.87 -19.06
C PRO A 79 19.59 3.32 -18.13
N ALA A 80 19.58 2.84 -16.88
CA ALA A 80 18.63 3.28 -15.86
C ALA A 80 18.74 4.78 -15.54
N PHE A 81 19.90 5.40 -15.78
CA PHE A 81 20.05 6.85 -15.63
C PHE A 81 19.25 7.61 -16.70
N LEU A 82 19.27 7.13 -17.94
CA LEU A 82 18.54 7.76 -19.04
C LEU A 82 17.03 7.62 -18.89
N ALA A 83 16.56 6.44 -18.43
CA ALA A 83 15.15 6.22 -18.13
C ALA A 83 14.63 7.13 -17.02
N ARG A 84 15.47 7.50 -16.05
CA ARG A 84 15.13 8.46 -14.99
C ARG A 84 15.19 9.91 -15.47
N THR A 85 16.09 10.19 -16.40
CA THR A 85 16.45 11.54 -16.87
C THR A 85 15.81 11.86 -18.22
N TRP A 86 14.72 11.17 -18.56
CA TRP A 86 14.07 11.21 -19.87
C TRP A 86 13.64 12.63 -20.26
N TYR A 87 13.16 13.43 -19.30
CA TYR A 87 12.77 14.83 -19.47
C TYR A 87 13.94 15.72 -19.91
N GLU A 88 15.16 15.42 -19.46
CA GLU A 88 16.35 16.16 -19.88
C GLU A 88 16.69 15.91 -21.34
N VAL A 89 16.42 14.71 -21.84
CA VAL A 89 16.61 14.34 -23.25
C VAL A 89 15.65 15.11 -24.14
N PHE A 90 14.39 15.25 -23.73
CA PHE A 90 13.41 16.05 -24.48
C PHE A 90 13.71 17.55 -24.44
N ALA A 91 14.30 18.05 -23.36
CA ALA A 91 14.72 19.45 -23.25
C ALA A 91 15.86 19.82 -24.20
N MET A 92 16.54 18.85 -24.82
CA MET A 92 17.66 19.07 -25.77
C MET A 92 17.25 19.33 -27.20
N ILE A 93 15.96 19.18 -27.52
CA ILE A 93 15.45 19.42 -28.87
C ILE A 93 15.40 20.94 -29.08
N PRO A 94 16.15 21.51 -30.06
CA PRO A 94 16.07 22.93 -30.37
C PRO A 94 14.69 23.22 -30.98
N VAL A 95 13.92 24.08 -30.32
CA VAL A 95 12.51 24.33 -30.69
C VAL A 95 12.38 25.51 -31.65
N ALA A 96 13.42 26.34 -31.73
CA ALA A 96 13.44 27.56 -32.52
C ALA A 96 13.51 27.36 -34.05
N HIS A 97 13.20 26.17 -34.58
CA HIS A 97 13.07 26.00 -36.02
C HIS A 97 11.72 26.62 -36.47
N PRO A 98 11.71 27.59 -37.40
CA PRO A 98 10.50 28.33 -37.81
C PRO A 98 9.40 27.46 -38.46
N ALA A 99 9.65 26.16 -38.68
CA ALA A 99 8.67 25.20 -39.19
C ALA A 99 7.76 24.64 -38.07
N PHE A 100 8.21 24.60 -36.81
CA PHE A 100 7.42 24.08 -35.69
C PHE A 100 6.51 25.13 -35.05
N THR A 101 6.86 26.41 -35.18
CA THR A 101 6.15 27.53 -34.56
C THR A 101 4.87 27.94 -35.28
N VAL A 102 4.62 27.48 -36.51
CA VAL A 102 3.44 27.89 -37.30
C VAL A 102 2.33 26.83 -37.34
N HIS A 103 2.65 25.54 -37.17
CA HIS A 103 1.67 24.44 -37.23
C HIS A 103 1.61 23.56 -35.96
N HIS A 104 2.63 23.60 -35.10
CA HIS A 104 2.75 22.72 -33.94
C HIS A 104 2.94 23.49 -32.63
N HIS A 105 2.09 24.50 -32.36
CA HIS A 105 2.08 25.25 -31.09
C HIS A 105 2.01 24.31 -29.87
N VAL A 106 1.29 23.19 -30.00
CA VAL A 106 1.20 22.14 -28.97
C VAL A 106 2.58 21.57 -28.62
N LEU A 107 3.42 21.30 -29.61
CA LEU A 107 4.77 20.77 -29.39
C LEU A 107 5.65 21.81 -28.68
N ALA A 108 5.56 23.08 -29.10
CA ALA A 108 6.29 24.17 -28.47
C ALA A 108 5.87 24.38 -27.00
N VAL A 109 4.57 24.31 -26.71
CA VAL A 109 4.03 24.38 -25.34
C VAL A 109 4.46 23.18 -24.49
N ILE A 110 4.40 21.96 -25.04
CA ILE A 110 4.90 20.76 -24.35
C ILE A 110 6.38 20.91 -24.00
N LEU A 111 7.20 21.37 -24.94
CA LEU A 111 8.64 21.57 -24.71
C LEU A 111 8.93 22.72 -23.74
N LEU A 112 8.13 23.79 -23.74
CA LEU A 112 8.18 24.84 -22.73
C LEU A 112 7.89 24.27 -21.33
N VAL A 113 6.86 23.43 -21.21
CA VAL A 113 6.51 22.75 -19.94
C VAL A 113 7.63 21.80 -19.50
N VAL A 114 8.23 21.05 -20.41
CA VAL A 114 9.38 20.17 -20.12
C VAL A 114 10.59 21.00 -19.65
N ARG A 115 10.91 22.11 -20.31
CA ARG A 115 12.01 23.02 -19.91
C ARG A 115 11.74 23.67 -18.56
N LEU A 116 10.48 24.05 -18.28
CA LEU A 116 10.06 24.58 -16.99
C LEU A 116 10.18 23.52 -15.88
N GLY A 117 9.77 22.28 -16.16
CA GLY A 117 9.94 21.14 -15.27
C GLY A 117 11.41 20.88 -14.94
N ARG A 118 12.31 20.94 -15.93
CA ARG A 118 13.76 20.85 -15.73
C ARG A 118 14.31 22.00 -14.89
N ALA A 119 13.90 23.24 -15.17
CA ALA A 119 14.34 24.40 -14.40
C ALA A 119 13.90 24.31 -12.93
N ALA A 120 12.68 23.83 -12.68
CA ALA A 120 12.14 23.59 -11.35
C ALA A 120 12.89 22.45 -10.62
N ASP A 121 13.15 21.33 -11.29
CA ASP A 121 13.90 20.20 -10.73
C ASP A 121 15.34 20.61 -10.36
N ARG A 122 15.95 21.51 -11.14
CA ARG A 122 17.30 22.03 -10.87
C ARG A 122 17.34 23.06 -9.73
N ALA A 123 16.32 23.89 -9.58
CA ALA A 123 16.23 24.85 -8.47
C ALA A 123 15.94 24.17 -7.11
N VAL A 124 15.27 23.02 -7.12
CA VAL A 124 14.76 22.36 -5.89
C VAL A 124 15.53 21.08 -5.53
N GLY A 125 16.50 20.68 -6.36
CA GLY A 125 17.33 19.48 -6.20
C GLY A 125 16.62 18.20 -6.70
N GLU A 126 17.39 17.19 -7.13
CA GLU A 126 17.05 15.92 -7.87
C GLU A 126 15.88 15.04 -7.32
N GLN A 127 14.95 15.55 -6.51
CA GLN A 127 13.92 14.79 -5.81
C GLN A 127 12.55 15.48 -5.75
N PHE A 128 12.31 16.55 -6.52
CA PHE A 128 11.02 17.24 -6.46
C PHE A 128 9.88 16.35 -6.96
N THR A 129 10.10 15.62 -8.06
CA THR A 129 9.08 14.75 -8.68
C THR A 129 8.69 13.58 -7.79
N PHE A 130 9.64 12.91 -7.14
CA PHE A 130 9.33 11.83 -6.18
C PHE A 130 8.54 12.34 -4.99
N ARG A 131 8.96 13.46 -4.39
CA ARG A 131 8.23 14.08 -3.28
C ARG A 131 6.83 14.54 -3.70
N LEU A 132 6.66 15.02 -4.92
CA LEU A 132 5.36 15.42 -5.44
C LEU A 132 4.47 14.20 -5.71
N VAL A 133 4.99 13.16 -6.34
CA VAL A 133 4.25 11.91 -6.62
C VAL A 133 3.86 11.23 -5.32
N ASP A 134 4.76 11.07 -4.36
CA ASP A 134 4.43 10.44 -3.07
C ASP A 134 3.37 11.25 -2.31
N LYS A 135 3.53 12.58 -2.25
CA LYS A 135 2.61 13.47 -1.52
C LYS A 135 1.23 13.59 -2.17
N LEU A 136 1.13 13.37 -3.48
CA LEU A 136 -0.15 13.32 -4.21
C LEU A 136 -0.75 11.92 -4.24
N SER A 137 0.06 10.85 -4.22
CA SER A 137 -0.42 9.47 -4.28
C SER A 137 -0.93 8.97 -2.94
N GLU A 138 -0.30 9.37 -1.82
CA GLU A 138 -0.71 8.94 -0.48
C GLU A 138 -2.20 9.27 -0.21
N PRO A 139 -2.71 10.50 -0.40
CA PRO A 139 -4.13 10.80 -0.16
C PRO A 139 -5.07 10.03 -1.09
N ILE A 140 -4.67 9.84 -2.35
CA ILE A 140 -5.47 9.10 -3.35
C ILE A 140 -5.58 7.63 -2.95
N VAL A 141 -4.45 7.01 -2.60
CA VAL A 141 -4.40 5.60 -2.16
C VAL A 141 -5.23 5.42 -0.89
N GLN A 142 -5.08 6.31 0.10
CA GLN A 142 -5.85 6.23 1.35
C GLN A 142 -7.35 6.43 1.12
N ALA A 143 -7.75 7.30 0.19
CA ALA A 143 -9.16 7.51 -0.17
C ALA A 143 -9.77 6.29 -0.90
N ILE A 144 -8.97 5.55 -1.68
CA ILE A 144 -9.42 4.39 -2.45
C ILE A 144 -9.43 3.10 -1.61
N LYS A 145 -8.48 2.95 -0.66
CA LYS A 145 -8.34 1.74 0.17
C LYS A 145 -9.65 1.34 0.85
N LYS A 146 -10.28 2.25 1.60
CA LYS A 146 -11.50 1.93 2.38
C LYS A 146 -12.67 1.46 1.50
N PRO A 147 -13.07 2.19 0.44
CA PRO A 147 -14.11 1.73 -0.48
C PRO A 147 -13.81 0.38 -1.14
N VAL A 148 -12.57 0.18 -1.60
CA VAL A 148 -12.17 -1.08 -2.24
C VAL A 148 -12.23 -2.24 -1.25
N THR A 149 -11.72 -2.08 -0.03
CA THR A 149 -11.80 -3.12 0.99
C THR A 149 -13.25 -3.47 1.33
N ILE A 150 -14.13 -2.48 1.45
CA ILE A 150 -15.57 -2.74 1.68
C ILE A 150 -16.18 -3.52 0.52
N ALA A 151 -15.92 -3.10 -0.72
CA ALA A 151 -16.45 -3.78 -1.90
C ALA A 151 -15.93 -5.23 -2.04
N VAL A 152 -14.65 -5.46 -1.74
CA VAL A 152 -14.05 -6.80 -1.72
C VAL A 152 -14.65 -7.64 -0.61
N LEU A 153 -14.83 -7.10 0.60
CA LEU A 153 -15.48 -7.81 1.70
C LEU A 153 -16.92 -8.17 1.36
N ASP A 154 -17.67 -7.28 0.71
CA ASP A 154 -19.03 -7.57 0.26
C ASP A 154 -19.05 -8.72 -0.76
N GLU A 155 -18.09 -8.78 -1.68
CA GLU A 155 -17.99 -9.87 -2.66
C GLU A 155 -17.57 -11.20 -2.01
N VAL A 156 -16.57 -11.17 -1.12
CA VAL A 156 -16.15 -12.36 -0.36
C VAL A 156 -17.32 -12.91 0.46
N VAL A 157 -18.12 -12.06 1.10
CA VAL A 157 -19.25 -12.53 1.90
C VAL A 157 -20.33 -13.18 1.05
N LYS A 158 -20.61 -12.69 -0.17
CA LYS A 158 -21.53 -13.39 -1.06
C LYS A 158 -21.05 -14.82 -1.36
N VAL A 159 -19.74 -15.00 -1.53
CA VAL A 159 -19.16 -16.35 -1.70
C VAL A 159 -19.31 -17.17 -0.42
N LEU A 160 -19.05 -16.57 0.76
CA LEU A 160 -19.24 -17.25 2.04
C LEU A 160 -20.70 -17.67 2.25
N GLU A 161 -21.68 -16.81 1.95
CA GLU A 161 -23.12 -17.10 2.03
C GLU A 161 -23.54 -18.31 1.16
N THR A 162 -22.75 -18.68 0.14
CA THR A 162 -23.02 -19.89 -0.69
C THR A 162 -22.37 -21.17 -0.16
N GLY A 163 -21.55 -21.09 0.89
CA GLY A 163 -20.82 -22.22 1.45
C GLY A 163 -21.62 -23.07 2.45
N ASN A 164 -21.43 -24.38 2.42
CA ASN A 164 -22.10 -25.32 3.33
C ASN A 164 -21.33 -25.46 4.68
N TYR A 165 -21.34 -24.41 5.50
CA TYR A 165 -20.59 -24.40 6.78
C TYR A 165 -21.04 -25.45 7.80
N PRO A 166 -22.34 -25.71 8.01
CA PRO A 166 -22.78 -26.71 8.98
C PRO A 166 -22.26 -28.11 8.62
N GLU A 167 -22.34 -28.46 7.33
CA GLU A 167 -21.83 -29.74 6.82
C GLU A 167 -20.30 -29.83 6.93
N ASN A 168 -19.58 -28.77 6.58
CA ASN A 168 -18.11 -28.72 6.75
C ASN A 168 -17.70 -28.86 8.21
N LEU A 169 -18.43 -28.21 9.14
CA LEU A 169 -18.18 -28.30 10.56
C LEU A 169 -18.50 -29.70 11.09
N ALA A 170 -19.62 -30.31 10.67
CA ALA A 170 -19.98 -31.69 11.01
C ALA A 170 -18.90 -32.66 10.55
N LYS A 171 -18.39 -32.49 9.32
CA LYS A 171 -17.29 -33.28 8.78
C LYS A 171 -16.03 -33.14 9.64
N SER A 172 -15.58 -31.92 9.92
CA SER A 172 -14.41 -31.69 10.77
C SER A 172 -14.58 -32.22 12.19
N LEU A 173 -15.77 -32.11 12.80
CA LEU A 173 -16.05 -32.70 14.11
C LEU A 173 -16.01 -34.23 14.08
N SER A 174 -16.49 -34.85 13.00
CA SER A 174 -16.48 -36.30 12.83
C SER A 174 -15.06 -36.85 12.62
N GLU A 175 -14.23 -36.15 11.85
CA GLU A 175 -12.84 -36.51 11.57
C GLU A 175 -11.96 -36.41 12.83
N ASN A 176 -12.27 -35.47 13.74
CA ASN A 176 -11.50 -35.22 14.95
C ASN A 176 -12.22 -35.69 16.23
N LYS A 177 -13.16 -36.63 16.11
CA LYS A 177 -14.02 -37.07 17.22
C LYS A 177 -13.23 -37.59 18.42
N ASP A 178 -12.20 -38.40 18.19
CA ASP A 178 -11.43 -39.02 19.27
C ASP A 178 -10.57 -38.00 20.04
N GLU A 179 -10.03 -37.00 19.34
CA GLU A 179 -9.29 -35.89 19.96
C GLU A 179 -10.22 -35.03 20.82
N LEU A 180 -11.37 -34.62 20.27
CA LEU A 180 -12.34 -33.82 21.02
C LEU A 180 -12.88 -34.58 22.23
N ARG A 181 -13.06 -35.91 22.12
CA ARG A 181 -13.43 -36.77 23.24
C ARG A 181 -12.37 -36.76 24.35
N ALA A 182 -11.10 -36.85 24.00
CA ALA A 182 -10.01 -36.80 24.96
C ALA A 182 -10.00 -35.45 25.70
N ILE A 183 -10.11 -34.34 24.95
CA ILE A 183 -10.17 -32.98 25.52
C ILE A 183 -11.38 -32.83 26.45
N ILE A 184 -12.57 -33.25 26.02
CA ILE A 184 -13.79 -33.16 26.85
C ILE A 184 -13.63 -33.99 28.12
N THR A 185 -13.11 -35.21 28.02
CA THR A 185 -12.91 -36.07 29.18
C THR A 185 -11.92 -35.45 30.18
N GLU A 186 -10.83 -34.86 29.69
CA GLU A 186 -9.85 -34.15 30.52
C GLU A 186 -10.48 -32.94 31.23
N LYS A 187 -11.26 -32.12 30.49
CA LYS A 187 -11.96 -30.96 31.07
C LYS A 187 -13.02 -31.38 32.07
N LEU A 188 -13.77 -32.45 31.80
CA LEU A 188 -14.82 -32.95 32.68
C LEU A 188 -14.26 -33.56 33.96
N ALA A 189 -13.10 -34.23 33.89
CA ALA A 189 -12.40 -34.74 35.06
C ALA A 189 -11.91 -33.64 36.02
N THR A 190 -11.67 -32.44 35.48
CA THR A 190 -11.19 -31.26 36.21
C THR A 190 -12.34 -30.36 36.68
N ASP A 191 -13.59 -30.64 36.29
CA ASP A 191 -14.75 -29.81 36.62
C ASP A 191 -15.15 -29.97 38.10
N PRO A 192 -15.15 -28.88 38.90
CA PRO A 192 -15.56 -28.90 40.30
C PRO A 192 -17.00 -29.39 40.53
N GLN A 193 -17.90 -29.16 39.57
CA GLN A 193 -19.31 -29.54 39.65
C GLN A 193 -19.50 -31.05 39.54
N LEU A 194 -18.59 -31.77 38.85
CA LEU A 194 -18.62 -33.23 38.73
C LEU A 194 -18.05 -33.98 39.95
N GLY A 195 -17.46 -33.28 40.92
CA GLY A 195 -16.86 -33.92 42.10
C GLY A 195 -17.81 -34.81 42.90
N LYS A 196 -19.13 -34.54 42.86
CA LYS A 196 -20.15 -35.39 43.50
C LYS A 196 -20.51 -36.64 42.68
N LEU A 197 -20.47 -36.54 41.35
CA LEU A 197 -20.72 -37.66 40.43
C LEU A 197 -19.58 -38.69 40.42
N ARG A 198 -18.34 -38.26 40.68
CA ARG A 198 -17.16 -39.13 40.80
C ARG A 198 -17.24 -40.20 41.90
N ARG A 199 -18.21 -40.10 42.82
CA ARG A 199 -18.43 -41.06 43.91
C ARG A 199 -19.39 -42.20 43.54
N LEU A 200 -20.06 -42.10 42.39
CA LEU A 200 -20.97 -43.15 41.94
C LEU A 200 -20.18 -44.28 41.23
N PRO A 201 -20.58 -45.54 41.41
CA PRO A 201 -20.03 -46.62 40.61
C PRO A 201 -20.40 -46.40 39.13
N PHE A 202 -19.52 -46.81 38.21
CA PHE A 202 -19.69 -46.68 36.75
C PHE A 202 -19.74 -45.24 36.20
N HIS A 203 -19.27 -44.23 36.94
CA HIS A 203 -19.33 -42.83 36.48
C HIS A 203 -18.62 -42.60 35.13
N ASP A 204 -17.47 -43.24 34.91
CA ASP A 204 -16.70 -43.12 33.67
C ASP A 204 -17.49 -43.63 32.46
N GLU A 205 -18.24 -44.71 32.62
CA GLU A 205 -19.03 -45.33 31.56
C GLU A 205 -20.26 -44.46 31.21
N ILE A 206 -20.89 -43.88 32.23
CA ILE A 206 -22.01 -42.94 32.04
C ILE A 206 -21.53 -41.69 31.30
N VAL A 207 -20.43 -41.07 31.77
CA VAL A 207 -19.83 -39.90 31.12
C VAL A 207 -19.49 -40.22 29.67
N ARG A 208 -18.82 -41.35 29.44
CA ARG A 208 -18.42 -41.80 28.11
C ARG A 208 -19.62 -41.95 27.17
N THR A 209 -20.70 -42.55 27.65
CA THR A 209 -21.94 -42.75 26.89
C THR A 209 -22.64 -41.42 26.60
N VAL A 210 -22.77 -40.55 27.60
CA VAL A 210 -23.40 -39.23 27.45
C VAL A 210 -22.62 -38.37 26.45
N VAL A 211 -21.29 -38.37 26.52
CA VAL A 211 -20.43 -37.65 25.56
C VAL A 211 -20.63 -38.21 24.14
N ASP A 212 -20.59 -39.53 23.97
CA ASP A 212 -20.79 -40.16 22.66
C ASP A 212 -22.18 -39.87 22.07
N THR A 213 -23.22 -39.91 22.89
CA THR A 213 -24.59 -39.56 22.49
C THR A 213 -24.70 -38.09 22.15
N SER A 214 -24.11 -37.20 22.96
CA SER A 214 -24.13 -35.75 22.70
C SER A 214 -23.43 -35.41 21.39
N PHE A 215 -22.29 -36.03 21.10
CA PHE A 215 -21.61 -35.87 19.80
C PHE A 215 -22.50 -36.29 18.63
N ARG A 216 -23.18 -37.43 18.75
CA ARG A 216 -24.07 -37.90 17.69
C ARG A 216 -25.21 -36.91 17.45
N VAL A 217 -25.88 -36.49 18.51
CA VAL A 217 -26.97 -35.51 18.43
C VAL A 217 -26.48 -34.17 17.85
N LEU A 218 -25.29 -33.70 18.26
CA LEU A 218 -24.71 -32.48 17.71
C LEU A 218 -24.43 -32.59 16.20
N LEU A 219 -23.89 -33.73 15.75
CA LEU A 219 -23.67 -33.98 14.32
C LEU A 219 -25.00 -34.04 13.55
N GLU A 220 -26.02 -34.68 14.10
CA GLU A 220 -27.36 -34.72 13.50
C GLU A 220 -27.97 -33.32 13.41
N VAL A 221 -27.80 -32.49 14.44
CA VAL A 221 -28.25 -31.09 14.43
C VAL A 221 -27.50 -30.28 13.37
N LEU A 222 -26.17 -30.41 13.27
CA LEU A 222 -25.38 -29.69 12.25
C LEU A 222 -25.75 -30.06 10.81
N LEU A 223 -26.38 -31.22 10.59
CA LEU A 223 -26.87 -31.64 9.27
C LEU A 223 -28.36 -31.32 9.05
N ASP A 224 -29.04 -30.71 10.03
CA ASP A 224 -30.44 -30.30 9.90
C ASP A 224 -30.52 -29.03 9.04
N PRO A 225 -31.37 -28.99 8.00
CA PRO A 225 -31.49 -27.84 7.10
C PRO A 225 -31.92 -26.53 7.80
N ARG A 226 -32.52 -26.61 9.00
CA ARG A 226 -32.87 -25.41 9.78
C ARG A 226 -31.64 -24.71 10.37
N ILE A 227 -30.52 -25.43 10.50
CA ILE A 227 -29.26 -24.86 10.97
C ILE A 227 -28.58 -24.03 9.87
N ASP A 228 -28.86 -24.29 8.60
CA ASP A 228 -28.32 -23.49 7.47
C ASP A 228 -28.76 -22.02 7.56
N ASP A 229 -30.02 -21.76 7.91
CA ASP A 229 -30.56 -20.41 8.11
C ASP A 229 -29.90 -19.69 9.30
N PHE A 230 -29.62 -20.43 10.37
CA PHE A 230 -28.93 -19.90 11.55
C PHE A 230 -27.49 -19.51 11.20
N PHE A 231 -26.75 -20.38 10.52
CA PHE A 231 -25.37 -20.08 10.09
C PHE A 231 -25.31 -18.91 9.11
N SER A 232 -26.24 -18.85 8.15
CA SER A 232 -26.37 -17.72 7.22
C SER A 232 -26.57 -16.40 7.95
N SER A 233 -27.40 -16.40 9.00
CA SER A 233 -27.64 -15.24 9.86
C SER A 233 -26.38 -14.82 10.62
N VAL A 234 -25.64 -15.79 11.19
CA VAL A 234 -24.38 -15.53 11.89
C VAL A 234 -23.31 -14.97 10.93
N VAL A 235 -23.19 -15.50 9.72
CA VAL A 235 -22.25 -15.00 8.70
C VAL A 235 -22.60 -13.56 8.31
N ARG A 236 -23.89 -13.28 8.10
CA ARG A 236 -24.39 -11.94 7.79
C ARG A 236 -24.09 -10.92 8.90
N ASP A 237 -24.35 -11.28 10.15
CA ASP A 237 -24.07 -10.41 11.30
C ASP A 237 -22.56 -10.13 11.45
N ASN A 238 -21.72 -11.17 11.28
CA ASN A 238 -20.27 -11.01 11.28
C ASN A 238 -19.78 -10.11 10.14
N ARG A 239 -20.37 -10.19 8.93
CA ARG A 239 -20.08 -9.24 7.84
C ARG A 239 -20.35 -7.81 8.27
N GLU A 240 -21.53 -7.54 8.82
CA GLU A 240 -21.91 -6.18 9.21
C GLU A 240 -20.95 -5.62 10.26
N GLN A 241 -20.50 -6.46 11.21
CA GLN A 241 -19.47 -6.09 12.17
C GLN A 241 -18.12 -5.77 11.49
N ILE A 242 -17.61 -6.63 10.61
CA ILE A 242 -16.32 -6.42 9.91
C ILE A 242 -16.38 -5.17 9.03
N ARG A 243 -17.47 -5.00 8.25
CA ARG A 243 -17.68 -3.83 7.40
C ARG A 243 -17.67 -2.53 8.21
N ARG A 244 -18.36 -2.52 9.36
CA ARG A 244 -18.38 -1.36 10.25
C ARG A 244 -16.99 -1.09 10.84
N ALA A 245 -16.29 -2.12 11.29
CA ALA A 245 -14.92 -1.98 11.80
C ALA A 245 -13.96 -1.39 10.76
N VAL A 246 -14.03 -1.83 9.50
CA VAL A 246 -13.23 -1.28 8.39
C VAL A 246 -13.63 0.16 8.06
N SER A 247 -14.93 0.47 8.04
CA SER A 247 -15.37 1.85 7.79
C SER A 247 -14.86 2.83 8.85
N LEU A 248 -14.79 2.38 10.11
CA LEU A 248 -14.28 3.13 11.25
C LEU A 248 -12.74 3.12 11.33
N GLY A 249 -12.04 2.37 10.47
CA GLY A 249 -10.57 2.28 10.48
C GLY A 249 -9.99 1.54 11.69
N LEU A 250 -10.79 0.73 12.38
CA LEU A 250 -10.38 -0.02 13.58
C LEU A 250 -9.34 -1.11 13.28
N ASN A 251 -9.13 -1.43 12.00
CA ASN A 251 -8.07 -2.34 11.54
C ASN A 251 -6.69 -1.67 11.47
N GLU A 252 -6.61 -0.34 11.51
CA GLU A 252 -5.35 0.42 11.37
C GLU A 252 -4.85 0.98 12.70
N VAL A 253 -5.76 1.32 13.61
CA VAL A 253 -5.44 1.95 14.91
C VAL A 253 -5.87 1.02 16.05
N ALA A 254 -4.94 0.71 16.94
CA ALA A 254 -5.25 -0.04 18.16
C ALA A 254 -5.94 0.88 19.18
N ASP A 255 -6.99 0.39 19.84
CA ASP A 255 -7.67 1.06 20.97
C ASP A 255 -8.30 2.42 20.59
N SER A 256 -9.09 2.44 19.52
CA SER A 256 -9.82 3.64 19.10
C SER A 256 -11.13 3.79 19.90
N PRO A 257 -11.50 5.01 20.33
CA PRO A 257 -12.79 5.26 21.00
C PRO A 257 -14.00 4.88 20.14
N ASP A 258 -13.82 4.83 18.82
CA ASP A 258 -14.85 4.41 17.86
C ASP A 258 -15.20 2.92 17.97
N GLU A 259 -14.41 2.12 18.70
CA GLU A 259 -14.73 0.71 18.97
C GLU A 259 -16.05 0.54 19.75
N LEU A 260 -16.43 1.55 20.55
CA LEU A 260 -17.71 1.61 21.27
C LEU A 260 -18.93 1.66 20.34
N LEU A 261 -18.74 1.98 19.06
CA LEU A 261 -19.80 2.04 18.04
C LEU A 261 -20.09 0.66 17.41
N LEU A 262 -19.27 -0.35 17.71
CA LEU A 262 -19.53 -1.73 17.30
C LEU A 262 -20.60 -2.36 18.20
N ARG A 263 -21.48 -3.16 17.60
CA ARG A 263 -22.53 -3.89 18.32
C ARG A 263 -21.95 -4.97 19.25
N THR A 264 -20.79 -5.49 18.89
CA THR A 264 -20.04 -6.52 19.60
C THR A 264 -18.55 -6.17 19.57
N ARG A 265 -17.86 -6.39 20.69
CA ARG A 265 -16.42 -6.11 20.85
C ARG A 265 -15.60 -6.90 19.83
N THR A 266 -14.46 -6.36 19.43
CA THR A 266 -13.53 -7.10 18.55
C THR A 266 -12.88 -8.26 19.29
N GLN A 267 -12.45 -9.30 18.56
CA GLN A 267 -11.67 -10.41 19.16
C GLN A 267 -10.39 -9.91 19.82
N ARG A 268 -9.75 -8.88 19.24
CA ARG A 268 -8.53 -8.27 19.78
C ARG A 268 -8.79 -7.62 21.14
N ALA A 269 -9.87 -6.84 21.28
CA ALA A 269 -10.23 -6.25 22.57
C ALA A 269 -10.60 -7.32 23.60
N ALA A 270 -11.30 -8.39 23.20
CA ALA A 270 -11.61 -9.51 24.07
C ALA A 270 -10.34 -10.24 24.57
N ALA A 271 -9.36 -10.44 23.70
CA ALA A 271 -8.07 -11.04 24.05
C ALA A 271 -7.27 -10.15 25.01
N MET A 272 -7.17 -8.84 24.73
CA MET A 272 -6.49 -7.90 25.63
C MET A 272 -7.13 -7.85 27.02
N GLU A 273 -8.45 -7.94 27.11
CA GLU A 273 -9.14 -8.00 28.39
C GLU A 273 -8.92 -9.33 29.11
N TYR A 274 -8.88 -10.44 28.36
CA TYR A 274 -8.54 -11.75 28.93
C TYR A 274 -7.14 -11.72 29.54
N ASP A 275 -6.15 -11.20 28.82
CA ASP A 275 -4.77 -11.07 29.30
C ASP A 275 -4.66 -10.13 30.51
N LYS A 276 -5.44 -9.04 30.54
CA LYS A 276 -5.54 -8.15 31.72
C LYS A 276 -6.13 -8.86 32.94
N ARG A 277 -7.06 -9.79 32.75
CA ARG A 277 -7.70 -10.55 33.83
C ARG A 277 -6.92 -11.81 34.23
N HIS A 278 -6.05 -12.31 33.35
CA HIS A 278 -5.19 -13.47 33.57
C HIS A 278 -3.75 -13.10 33.17
N PRO A 279 -3.10 -12.19 33.93
CA PRO A 279 -1.69 -11.90 33.69
C PRO A 279 -0.91 -13.21 33.79
N ALA A 280 -0.04 -13.46 32.81
CA ALA A 280 0.85 -14.62 32.85
C ALA A 280 1.78 -14.45 34.06
N ASP A 281 1.66 -15.34 35.04
CA ASP A 281 2.62 -15.53 36.13
C ASP A 281 3.92 -16.16 35.61
#